data_AF-A0A8J5EL63-F1
#
_entry.id   AF-A0A8J5EL63-F1
#
_cell.length_a   1.000
_cell.length_b   1.000
_cell.length_c   1.000
_cell.angle_alpha   90.00
_cell.angle_beta   90.00
_cell.angle_gamma   90.00
#
_symmetry.space_group_name_H-M   'P 1'
#
loop_
_entity.id
_entity.type
_entity.pdbx_description
1 polymer ?
#
loop_
_entity_poly.entity_id
_entity_poly.type
_entity_poly.pdbx_seq_one_letter_code
_entity_poly.pdbx_strand_id
1 'polypeptide(L)'
;MPTGLRLSQAVGYFWPEDATCLSWLHEHPPGSVVYVAFGSLAVLGRSQLQELTLGLEATGRPFLCVVRPNLAVDSADACPDDFKDHVGNRGMMVAWAPPQKVLAHPSVGCFVSHCGWNSTMEGVRNGKLFLCWPYFADQFLNQSYICDHWKVGLSLTPDESGIFKREQLKSKVEALLGYAEMSAKRRR
;
A
#
# COMPACT_ATOMS: atom_id res chain seq x y z
N MET A 1 14.27 3.25 39.60
CA MET A 1 13.13 2.38 39.21
C MET A 1 12.04 2.54 40.26
N PRO A 2 10.74 2.51 39.93
CA PRO A 2 10.10 2.44 38.59
C PRO A 2 9.14 3.67 38.41
N THR A 3 8.45 4.01 37.32
CA THR A 3 8.20 3.52 35.95
C THR A 3 7.40 4.66 35.29
N GLY A 4 7.73 5.12 34.09
CA GLY A 4 7.11 4.58 32.88
C GLY A 4 5.70 5.13 32.65
N LEU A 5 5.59 6.35 32.11
CA LEU A 5 4.33 6.85 31.55
C LEU A 5 3.96 5.97 30.34
N ARG A 6 3.06 5.00 30.57
CA ARG A 6 2.34 4.31 29.51
C ARG A 6 1.49 5.35 28.80
N LEU A 7 1.94 5.78 27.62
CA LEU A 7 1.07 6.44 26.68
C LEU A 7 -0.06 5.46 26.33
N SER A 8 -1.26 5.94 26.62
CA SER A 8 -2.55 5.30 26.43
C SER A 8 -2.68 4.59 25.09
N GLN A 9 -3.22 3.38 25.14
CA GLN A 9 -3.68 2.60 24.00
C GLN A 9 -4.51 3.48 23.06
N ALA A 10 -4.09 3.55 21.80
CA ALA A 10 -4.91 4.12 20.75
C ALA A 10 -6.14 3.23 20.53
N VAL A 11 -7.28 3.89 20.49
CA VAL A 11 -8.63 3.35 20.33
C VAL A 11 -8.78 2.67 18.97
N GLY A 12 -9.26 1.42 18.96
CA GLY A 12 -10.11 0.92 17.86
C GLY A 12 -9.51 -0.01 16.81
N TYR A 13 -8.77 -1.07 17.16
CA TYR A 13 -8.58 -2.22 16.26
C TYR A 13 -8.65 -3.54 17.04
N PHE A 14 -9.67 -4.37 16.73
CA PHE A 14 -9.99 -5.64 17.39
C PHE A 14 -9.14 -6.84 16.92
N TRP A 15 -8.03 -6.61 16.24
CA TRP A 15 -7.18 -7.67 15.67
C TRP A 15 -5.82 -7.69 16.36
N PRO A 16 -5.23 -8.87 16.66
CA PRO A 16 -3.93 -8.94 17.31
C PRO A 16 -2.86 -8.20 16.49
N GLU A 17 -1.96 -7.46 17.16
CA GLU A 17 -0.82 -6.81 16.51
C GLU A 17 0.09 -7.87 15.90
N ASP A 18 -0.07 -8.15 14.60
CA ASP A 18 0.83 -9.03 13.88
C ASP A 18 2.13 -8.30 13.54
N ALA A 19 3.13 -8.45 14.41
CA ALA A 19 4.45 -7.86 14.26
C ALA A 19 5.26 -8.49 13.11
N THR A 20 4.80 -9.61 12.53
CA THR A 20 5.53 -10.30 11.45
C THR A 20 5.74 -9.41 10.23
N CYS A 21 4.79 -8.54 9.91
CA CYS A 21 4.92 -7.62 8.78
C CYS A 21 6.05 -6.60 8.95
N LEU A 22 6.33 -6.15 10.18
CA LEU A 22 7.42 -5.22 10.44
C LEU A 22 8.78 -5.91 10.34
N SER A 23 8.88 -7.15 10.84
CA SER A 23 10.09 -7.96 10.67
C SER A 23 10.38 -8.22 9.20
N TRP A 24 9.36 -8.59 8.41
CA TRP A 24 9.49 -8.78 6.96
C TRP A 24 9.94 -7.50 6.24
N LEU A 25 9.39 -6.33 6.62
CA LEU A 25 9.83 -5.05 6.05
C LEU A 25 11.32 -4.77 6.30
N HIS A 26 11.87 -5.22 7.43
CA HIS A 26 13.27 -5.03 7.78
C HIS A 26 14.24 -5.77 6.85
N GLU A 27 13.79 -6.85 6.20
CA GLU A 27 14.58 -7.67 5.28
C GLU A 27 14.74 -7.01 3.89
N HIS A 28 14.01 -5.92 3.64
CA HIS A 28 14.01 -5.23 2.35
C HIS A 28 14.78 -3.90 2.37
N PRO A 29 15.46 -3.53 1.27
CA PRO A 29 16.17 -2.26 1.16
C PRO A 29 15.27 -1.02 1.39
N PRO A 30 15.85 0.10 1.88
CA PRO A 30 15.14 1.37 2.01
C PRO A 30 14.44 1.81 0.71
N GLY A 31 13.19 2.26 0.82
CA GLY A 31 12.40 2.77 -0.30
C GLY A 31 12.04 1.75 -1.38
N SER A 32 12.23 0.44 -1.16
CA SER A 32 12.00 -0.59 -2.18
C SER A 32 10.60 -1.21 -2.14
N VAL A 33 9.93 -1.17 -0.99
CA VAL A 33 8.66 -1.87 -0.75
C VAL A 33 7.47 -1.02 -1.19
N VAL A 34 6.52 -1.67 -1.88
CA VAL A 34 5.19 -1.14 -2.18
C VAL A 34 4.22 -1.57 -1.09
N TYR A 35 3.68 -0.61 -0.34
CA TYR A 35 2.62 -0.87 0.64
C TYR A 35 1.26 -0.64 0.00
N VAL A 36 0.32 -1.57 0.20
CA VAL A 36 -1.05 -1.48 -0.36
C VAL A 36 -2.06 -1.59 0.77
N ALA A 37 -2.88 -0.54 0.95
CA ALA A 37 -3.98 -0.56 1.91
C ALA A 37 -5.12 0.39 1.51
N PHE A 38 -6.34 -0.15 1.48
CA PHE A 38 -7.53 0.59 1.02
C PHE A 38 -8.47 1.07 2.13
N GLY A 39 -8.02 1.07 3.40
CA GLY A 39 -8.85 1.53 4.54
C GLY A 39 -10.09 0.65 4.76
N SER A 40 -10.83 0.77 5.87
CA SER A 40 -11.84 -0.22 6.32
C SER A 40 -13.06 -0.42 5.40
N LEU A 41 -13.32 0.52 4.49
CA LEU A 41 -14.57 0.60 3.72
C LEU A 41 -14.46 0.09 2.28
N ALA A 42 -13.25 -0.02 1.74
CA ALA A 42 -13.08 -0.50 0.38
C ALA A 42 -13.40 -1.99 0.25
N VAL A 43 -14.01 -2.35 -0.88
CA VAL A 43 -14.30 -3.70 -1.33
C VAL A 43 -13.83 -3.85 -2.78
N LEU A 44 -13.18 -4.95 -3.09
CA LEU A 44 -12.65 -5.34 -4.38
C LEU A 44 -13.33 -6.64 -4.86
N GLY A 45 -13.83 -6.62 -6.09
CA GLY A 45 -14.25 -7.86 -6.76
C GLY A 45 -13.04 -8.75 -7.08
N ARG A 46 -13.28 -10.05 -7.30
CA ARG A 46 -12.23 -11.03 -7.65
C ARG A 46 -11.36 -10.59 -8.81
N SER A 47 -11.98 -10.11 -9.90
CA SER A 47 -11.29 -9.63 -11.10
C SER A 47 -10.35 -8.46 -10.79
N GLN A 48 -10.78 -7.54 -9.93
CA GLN A 48 -9.94 -6.38 -9.58
C GLN A 48 -8.80 -6.76 -8.64
N LEU A 49 -9.03 -7.70 -7.72
CA LEU A 49 -7.98 -8.26 -6.88
C LEU A 49 -6.94 -8.99 -7.73
N GLN A 50 -7.36 -9.74 -8.74
CA GLN A 50 -6.46 -10.42 -9.67
C GLN A 50 -5.58 -9.43 -10.47
N GLU A 51 -6.15 -8.33 -10.96
CA GLU A 51 -5.36 -7.27 -11.62
C GLU A 51 -4.36 -6.62 -10.66
N LEU A 52 -4.75 -6.40 -9.39
CA LEU A 52 -3.86 -5.88 -8.37
C LEU A 52 -2.69 -6.83 -8.11
N THR A 53 -2.95 -8.12 -7.90
CA THR A 53 -1.91 -9.11 -7.57
C THR A 53 -0.95 -9.33 -8.73
N LEU A 54 -1.46 -9.51 -9.94
CA LEU A 54 -0.63 -9.67 -11.15
C LEU A 54 0.15 -8.40 -11.47
N GLY A 55 -0.41 -7.22 -11.20
CA GLY A 55 0.30 -5.95 -11.34
C GLY A 55 1.47 -5.82 -10.38
N LEU A 56 1.24 -6.14 -9.10
CA LEU A 56 2.29 -6.12 -8.07
C LEU A 56 3.40 -7.12 -8.39
N GLU A 57 3.05 -8.34 -8.75
CA GLU A 57 4.01 -9.37 -9.17
C GLU A 57 4.89 -8.90 -10.33
N ALA A 58 4.25 -8.34 -11.37
CA ALA A 58 4.93 -7.89 -12.58
C ALA A 58 5.86 -6.68 -12.38
N THR A 59 5.76 -5.96 -11.25
CA THR A 59 6.71 -4.90 -10.89
C THR A 59 8.07 -5.44 -10.48
N GLY A 60 8.15 -6.71 -10.08
CA GLY A 60 9.37 -7.29 -9.51
C GLY A 60 9.75 -6.74 -8.12
N ARG A 61 9.01 -5.76 -7.58
CA ARG A 61 9.30 -5.11 -6.30
C ARG A 61 8.73 -5.91 -5.13
N PRO A 62 9.34 -5.81 -3.93
CA PRO A 62 8.71 -6.34 -2.73
C PRO A 62 7.44 -5.55 -2.41
N PHE A 63 6.40 -6.22 -1.95
CA PHE A 63 5.13 -5.59 -1.59
C PHE A 63 4.49 -6.18 -0.33
N LEU A 64 3.87 -5.30 0.46
CA LEU A 64 3.03 -5.65 1.60
C LEU A 64 1.59 -5.24 1.29
N CYS A 65 0.68 -6.19 1.15
CA CYS A 65 -0.71 -5.95 0.80
C CYS A 65 -1.66 -6.32 1.94
N VAL A 66 -2.48 -5.37 2.38
CA VAL A 66 -3.50 -5.60 3.41
C VAL A 66 -4.79 -6.07 2.74
N VAL A 67 -5.05 -7.37 2.78
CA VAL A 67 -6.25 -8.03 2.24
C VAL A 67 -7.13 -8.47 3.40
N ARG A 68 -8.08 -7.62 3.80
CA ARG A 68 -9.04 -7.97 4.84
C ARG A 68 -10.02 -9.04 4.35
N PRO A 69 -10.60 -9.86 5.25
CA PRO A 69 -11.63 -10.84 4.88
C PRO A 69 -12.80 -10.25 4.08
N ASN A 70 -13.23 -9.02 4.39
CA ASN A 70 -14.32 -8.33 3.70
C ASN A 70 -13.86 -7.50 2.49
N LEU A 71 -12.56 -7.49 2.16
CA LEU A 71 -12.06 -6.78 0.99
C LEU A 71 -12.39 -7.55 -0.29
N ALA A 72 -12.45 -8.88 -0.26
CA ALA A 72 -12.87 -9.69 -1.40
C ALA A 72 -14.30 -10.21 -1.16
N VAL A 73 -15.19 -10.02 -2.13
CA VAL A 73 -16.61 -10.41 -2.01
C VAL A 73 -16.80 -11.92 -1.80
N ASP A 74 -15.80 -12.75 -2.10
CA ASP A 74 -15.82 -14.18 -1.85
C ASP A 74 -14.49 -14.66 -1.24
N SER A 75 -14.47 -14.79 0.09
CA SER A 75 -13.24 -14.83 0.89
C SER A 75 -12.61 -16.22 1.10
N ALA A 76 -13.08 -17.28 0.42
CA ALA A 76 -12.53 -18.62 0.62
C ALA A 76 -11.22 -18.85 -0.16
N ASP A 77 -11.10 -18.30 -1.38
CA ASP A 77 -10.00 -18.58 -2.33
C ASP A 77 -9.42 -17.28 -2.94
N ALA A 78 -9.46 -16.16 -2.20
CA ALA A 78 -9.12 -14.84 -2.74
C ALA A 78 -7.63 -14.67 -3.11
N CYS A 79 -6.75 -15.52 -2.60
CA CYS A 79 -5.36 -15.61 -3.00
C CYS A 79 -5.19 -16.94 -3.72
N PRO A 80 -4.96 -16.95 -5.04
CA PRO A 80 -4.63 -18.16 -5.78
C PRO A 80 -3.46 -18.88 -5.09
N ASP A 81 -3.56 -20.19 -4.85
CA ASP A 81 -2.53 -20.95 -4.11
C ASP A 81 -1.13 -20.80 -4.74
N ASP A 82 -1.08 -20.62 -6.07
CA ASP A 82 0.12 -20.37 -6.87
C ASP A 82 0.71 -18.96 -6.68
N PHE A 83 -0.04 -18.01 -6.13
CA PHE A 83 0.45 -16.65 -5.91
C PHE A 83 1.66 -16.62 -4.97
N LYS A 84 1.64 -17.43 -3.91
CA LYS A 84 2.79 -17.54 -2.97
C LYS A 84 4.02 -18.11 -3.65
N ASP A 85 3.84 -19.09 -4.53
CA ASP A 85 4.94 -19.73 -5.27
C ASP A 85 5.58 -18.76 -6.27
N HIS A 86 4.78 -17.89 -6.89
CA HIS A 86 5.26 -16.92 -7.87
C HIS A 86 6.00 -15.72 -7.25
N VAL A 87 5.54 -15.24 -6.10
CA VAL A 87 6.12 -14.04 -5.46
C VAL A 87 7.24 -14.38 -4.46
N GLY A 88 7.28 -15.61 -3.95
CA GLY A 88 8.28 -16.06 -2.97
C GLY A 88 8.32 -15.12 -1.75
N ASN A 89 9.53 -14.74 -1.32
CA ASN A 89 9.71 -13.82 -0.19
C ASN A 89 9.46 -12.33 -0.53
N ARG A 90 9.14 -11.99 -1.79
CA ARG A 90 8.90 -10.59 -2.21
C ARG A 90 7.47 -10.14 -1.92
N GLY A 91 6.53 -11.05 -1.70
CA GLY A 91 5.13 -10.71 -1.45
C GLY A 91 4.70 -11.11 -0.05
N MET A 92 4.16 -10.17 0.71
CA MET A 92 3.48 -10.46 1.97
C MET A 92 2.03 -9.96 1.92
N MET A 93 1.08 -10.87 2.14
CA MET A 93 -0.34 -10.55 2.28
C MET A 93 -0.78 -10.77 3.72
N VAL A 94 -1.41 -9.76 4.31
CA VAL A 94 -1.88 -9.82 5.70
C VAL A 94 -3.32 -9.31 5.81
N ALA A 95 -4.08 -9.86 6.74
CA ALA A 95 -5.43 -9.37 7.01
C ALA A 95 -5.42 -7.96 7.64
N TRP A 96 -4.36 -7.63 8.36
CA TRP A 96 -4.21 -6.35 9.05
C TRP A 96 -2.73 -6.00 9.21
N ALA A 97 -2.42 -4.71 9.18
CA ALA A 97 -1.11 -4.16 9.51
C ALA A 97 -1.27 -2.80 10.20
N PRO A 98 -0.36 -2.40 11.12
CA PRO A 98 -0.41 -1.10 11.79
C PRO A 98 0.02 0.02 10.82
N PRO A 99 -0.90 0.81 10.22
CA PRO A 99 -0.57 1.67 9.09
C PRO A 99 0.47 2.73 9.43
N GLN A 100 0.43 3.26 10.66
CA GLN A 100 1.39 4.25 11.16
C GLN A 100 2.81 3.69 11.22
N LYS A 101 2.99 2.47 11.74
CA LYS A 101 4.31 1.82 11.84
C LYS A 101 4.84 1.43 10.46
N VAL A 102 3.96 0.93 9.58
CA VAL A 102 4.32 0.56 8.21
C VAL A 102 4.72 1.80 7.40
N LEU A 103 3.92 2.86 7.43
CA LEU A 103 4.22 4.10 6.73
C LEU A 103 5.43 4.83 7.33
N ALA A 104 5.77 4.64 8.59
CA ALA A 104 7.02 5.16 9.14
C ALA A 104 8.26 4.32 8.75
N HIS A 105 8.08 3.10 8.25
CA HIS A 105 9.20 2.19 7.98
C HIS A 105 10.04 2.68 6.77
N PRO A 106 11.39 2.68 6.87
CA PRO A 106 12.26 3.18 5.81
C PRO A 106 12.19 2.35 4.53
N SER A 107 11.91 1.05 4.62
CA SER A 107 11.79 0.17 3.44
C SER A 107 10.59 0.48 2.56
N VAL A 108 9.54 1.11 3.09
CA VAL A 108 8.37 1.50 2.29
C VAL A 108 8.71 2.73 1.46
N GLY A 109 8.65 2.61 0.13
CA GLY A 109 8.88 3.71 -0.80
C GLY A 109 7.61 4.23 -1.47
N CYS A 110 6.66 3.33 -1.76
CA CYS A 110 5.42 3.65 -2.45
C CYS A 110 4.23 3.14 -1.65
N PHE A 111 3.16 3.95 -1.58
CA PHE A 111 1.90 3.63 -0.91
C PHE A 111 0.76 3.67 -1.92
N VAL A 112 0.23 2.49 -2.26
CA VAL A 112 -1.02 2.35 -3.00
C VAL A 112 -2.18 2.55 -2.04
N SER A 113 -2.94 3.62 -2.23
CA SER A 113 -3.87 4.13 -1.24
C SER A 113 -5.20 4.52 -1.85
N HIS A 114 -6.26 4.28 -1.09
CA HIS A 114 -7.60 4.82 -1.34
C HIS A 114 -7.73 6.33 -1.11
N CYS A 115 -6.65 7.02 -0.72
CA CYS A 115 -6.62 8.47 -0.52
C CYS A 115 -7.52 8.98 0.63
N GLY A 116 -7.87 8.15 1.61
CA GLY A 116 -8.52 8.62 2.83
C GLY A 116 -7.61 9.57 3.62
N TRP A 117 -8.18 10.67 4.14
CA TRP A 117 -7.43 11.78 4.71
C TRP A 117 -6.37 11.38 5.75
N ASN A 118 -6.74 10.52 6.72
CA ASN A 118 -5.81 10.08 7.77
C ASN A 118 -4.60 9.33 7.20
N SER A 119 -4.82 8.40 6.27
CA SER A 119 -3.74 7.64 5.62
C SER A 119 -2.88 8.53 4.73
N THR A 120 -3.49 9.51 4.05
CA THR A 120 -2.78 10.51 3.25
C THR A 120 -1.83 11.34 4.13
N MET A 121 -2.32 11.85 5.27
CA MET A 121 -1.49 12.66 6.17
C MET A 121 -0.32 11.85 6.75
N GLU A 122 -0.54 10.60 7.15
CA GLU A 122 0.55 9.73 7.63
C GLU A 122 1.58 9.43 6.54
N GLY A 123 1.14 9.17 5.30
CA GLY A 123 2.06 8.93 4.18
C GLY A 123 2.88 10.16 3.82
N VAL A 124 2.26 11.34 3.74
CA VAL A 124 2.96 12.61 3.44
C VAL A 124 3.96 12.95 4.55
N ARG A 125 3.56 12.82 5.82
CA ARG A 125 4.43 13.03 6.97
C ARG A 125 5.70 12.19 6.92
N ASN A 126 5.60 10.96 6.41
CA ASN A 126 6.71 10.02 6.29
C ASN A 126 7.36 10.02 4.89
N GLY A 127 7.07 11.02 4.06
CA GLY A 127 7.70 11.23 2.76
C GLY A 127 7.43 10.11 1.75
N LYS A 128 6.27 9.45 1.84
CA LYS A 128 5.91 8.34 0.93
C LYS A 128 5.39 8.86 -0.39
N LEU A 129 5.76 8.16 -1.45
CA LEU A 129 5.13 8.37 -2.75
C LEU A 129 3.80 7.65 -2.80
N PHE A 130 2.84 8.21 -3.53
CA PHE A 130 1.48 7.68 -3.58
C PHE A 130 1.12 7.15 -4.97
N LEU A 131 0.52 5.98 -5.01
CA LEU A 131 -0.31 5.56 -6.12
C LEU A 131 -1.77 5.64 -5.68
N CYS A 132 -2.46 6.66 -6.18
CA CYS A 132 -3.82 6.99 -5.78
C CYS A 132 -4.83 6.09 -6.48
N TRP A 133 -5.72 5.51 -5.67
CA TRP A 133 -6.81 4.64 -6.08
C TRP A 133 -8.07 4.96 -5.27
N PRO A 134 -8.67 6.14 -5.44
CA PRO A 134 -9.85 6.57 -4.69
C PRO A 134 -11.09 5.74 -5.04
N TYR A 135 -11.99 5.60 -4.07
CA TYR A 135 -13.29 4.92 -4.22
C TYR A 135 -14.48 5.88 -4.13
N PHE A 136 -14.52 6.77 -3.13
CA PHE A 136 -15.69 7.60 -2.87
C PHE A 136 -15.38 8.91 -2.11
N ALA A 137 -16.37 9.82 -2.12
CA ALA A 137 -16.39 11.05 -1.34
C ALA A 137 -15.14 11.93 -1.54
N ASP A 138 -14.52 12.34 -0.44
CA ASP A 138 -13.38 13.25 -0.39
C ASP A 138 -12.08 12.64 -0.94
N GLN A 139 -12.04 11.32 -1.15
CA GLN A 139 -10.85 10.63 -1.66
C GLN A 139 -10.39 11.16 -3.02
N PHE A 140 -11.32 11.57 -3.89
CA PHE A 140 -11.00 12.18 -5.19
C PHE A 140 -10.37 13.57 -5.04
N LEU A 141 -10.83 14.35 -4.06
CA LEU A 141 -10.22 15.64 -3.74
C LEU A 141 -8.81 15.43 -3.17
N ASN A 142 -8.66 14.50 -2.23
CA ASN A 142 -7.38 14.15 -1.64
C ASN A 142 -6.39 13.67 -2.72
N GLN A 143 -6.84 12.89 -3.70
CA GLN A 143 -6.04 12.52 -4.87
C GLN A 143 -5.51 13.75 -5.61
N SER A 144 -6.35 14.76 -5.89
CA SER A 144 -5.90 15.97 -6.59
C SER A 144 -4.85 16.73 -5.78
N TYR A 145 -4.98 16.81 -4.45
CA TYR A 145 -3.91 17.34 -3.61
C TYR A 145 -2.60 16.56 -3.74
N ILE A 146 -2.66 15.23 -3.71
CA ILE A 146 -1.48 14.36 -3.82
C ILE A 146 -0.79 14.50 -5.19
N CYS A 147 -1.57 14.46 -6.27
CA CYS A 147 -1.05 14.42 -7.64
C CYS A 147 -0.72 15.80 -8.19
N ASP A 148 -1.62 16.78 -8.04
CA ASP A 148 -1.55 18.04 -8.77
C ASP A 148 -0.83 19.12 -7.95
N HIS A 149 -1.12 19.18 -6.66
CA HIS A 149 -0.61 20.22 -5.76
C HIS A 149 0.73 19.84 -5.12
N TRP A 150 0.78 18.71 -4.41
CA TRP A 150 1.99 18.25 -3.72
C TRP A 150 2.96 17.52 -4.64
N LYS A 151 2.46 16.95 -5.75
CA LYS A 151 3.25 16.23 -6.75
C LYS A 151 4.08 15.09 -6.14
N VAL A 152 3.47 14.39 -5.18
CA VAL A 152 4.06 13.23 -4.48
C VAL A 152 3.41 11.92 -4.89
N GLY A 153 2.58 11.90 -5.93
CA GLY A 153 1.95 10.67 -6.40
C GLY A 153 1.37 10.73 -7.80
N LEU A 154 0.96 9.56 -8.28
CA LEU A 154 0.24 9.36 -9.55
C LEU A 154 -1.12 8.74 -9.26
N SER A 155 -2.11 8.99 -10.12
CA SER A 155 -3.45 8.39 -10.02
C SER A 155 -3.60 7.22 -10.98
N LEU A 156 -4.30 6.18 -10.55
CA LEU A 156 -4.82 5.12 -11.41
C LEU A 156 -6.17 5.53 -12.00
N THR A 157 -6.50 5.01 -13.17
CA THR A 157 -7.75 5.30 -13.89
C THR A 157 -8.33 3.99 -14.37
N PRO A 158 -9.61 3.69 -14.07
CA PRO A 158 -10.22 2.46 -14.55
C PRO A 158 -10.45 2.53 -16.07
N ASP A 159 -10.52 1.37 -16.70
CA ASP A 159 -10.99 1.25 -18.08
C ASP A 159 -12.51 1.46 -18.18
N GLU A 160 -13.06 1.30 -19.38
CA GLU A 160 -14.49 1.45 -19.66
C GLU A 160 -15.37 0.47 -18.86
N SER A 161 -14.81 -0.64 -18.37
CA SER A 161 -15.48 -1.63 -17.53
C SER A 161 -15.38 -1.35 -16.03
N GLY A 162 -14.72 -0.25 -15.63
CA GLY A 162 -14.50 0.10 -14.24
C GLY A 162 -13.30 -0.62 -13.62
N ILE A 163 -12.45 -1.29 -14.42
CA ILE A 163 -11.32 -2.10 -13.93
C ILE A 163 -10.01 -1.33 -14.08
N PHE A 164 -9.27 -1.24 -12.98
CA PHE A 164 -7.90 -0.75 -12.96
C PHE A 164 -6.95 -1.86 -13.43
N LYS A 165 -6.27 -1.63 -14.54
CA LYS A 165 -5.40 -2.62 -15.18
C LYS A 165 -4.04 -2.77 -14.50
N ARG A 166 -3.55 -4.01 -14.42
CA ARG A 166 -2.24 -4.38 -13.90
C ARG A 166 -1.09 -3.64 -14.58
N GLU A 167 -1.19 -3.38 -15.88
CA GLU A 167 -0.15 -2.70 -16.66
C GLU A 167 0.01 -1.24 -16.19
N GLN A 168 -1.12 -0.58 -15.91
CA GLN A 168 -1.13 0.78 -15.41
C GLN A 168 -0.54 0.86 -14.00
N LEU A 169 -0.88 -0.10 -13.13
CA LEU A 169 -0.30 -0.23 -11.81
C LEU A 169 1.22 -0.40 -11.90
N LYS A 170 1.68 -1.40 -12.66
CA LYS A 170 3.10 -1.67 -12.84
C LYS A 170 3.86 -0.43 -13.30
N SER A 171 3.41 0.17 -14.41
CA SER A 171 4.08 1.31 -15.03
C SER A 171 4.20 2.50 -14.07
N LYS A 172 3.13 2.80 -13.31
CA LYS A 172 3.14 3.92 -12.37
C LYS A 172 3.97 3.66 -11.12
N VAL A 173 3.98 2.43 -10.59
CA VAL A 173 4.89 2.04 -9.50
C VAL A 173 6.35 2.19 -9.92
N GLU A 174 6.69 1.67 -11.10
CA GLU A 174 8.05 1.76 -11.64
C GLU A 174 8.48 3.21 -11.87
N ALA A 175 7.58 4.05 -12.40
CA ALA A 175 7.85 5.47 -12.55
C ALA A 175 8.14 6.14 -11.19
N LEU A 176 7.26 5.97 -10.20
CA LEU A 176 7.41 6.57 -8.86
C LEU A 176 8.74 6.19 -8.20
N LEU A 177 9.05 4.89 -8.13
CA LEU A 177 10.26 4.42 -7.47
C LEU A 177 11.53 4.72 -8.29
N GLY A 178 11.46 4.66 -9.61
CA GLY A 178 12.56 5.03 -10.49
C GLY A 178 12.96 6.50 -10.35
N TYR A 179 11.99 7.42 -10.29
CA TYR A 179 12.27 8.84 -10.03
C TYR A 179 12.90 9.07 -8.66
N ALA A 180 12.42 8.37 -7.62
CA ALA A 180 12.99 8.48 -6.27
C ALA A 180 14.46 8.02 -6.24
N GLU A 181 14.77 6.88 -6.85
CA GLU A 181 16.13 6.33 -6.93
C GLU A 181 17.08 7.29 -7.68
N MET A 182 16.63 7.87 -8.80
CA MET A 182 17.41 8.86 -9.55
C MET A 182 17.65 10.14 -8.74
N SER A 183 16.63 10.63 -8.04
CA SER A 183 16.71 11.83 -7.20
C SER A 183 17.66 11.62 -6.01
N ALA A 184 17.63 10.44 -5.37
CA ALA A 184 18.53 10.08 -4.29
C ALA A 184 19.99 10.01 -4.75
N LYS A 185 20.26 9.48 -5.96
CA LYS A 185 21.60 9.45 -6.56
C LYS A 185 22.16 10.84 -6.87
N ARG A 186 21.32 11.80 -7.27
CA ARG A 186 21.73 13.19 -7.58
C ARG A 186 22.03 14.03 -6.34
N ARG A 187 21.58 13.60 -5.16
CA ARG A 187 21.80 14.30 -3.88
C ARG A 187 23.02 13.78 -3.11
N ARG A 188 23.72 12.77 -3.63
CA ARG A 188 24.97 12.22 -3.09
C ARG A 188 26.16 12.75 -3.89
#